data_AF-A0A3S8R5U3-F1
#
_entry.id   AF-A0A3S8R5U3-F1
#
_cell.length_a   1.000
_cell.length_b   1.000
_cell.length_c   1.000
_cell.angle_alpha   90.00
_cell.angle_beta   90.00
_cell.angle_gamma   90.00
#
_symmetry.space_group_name_H-M   'P 1'
#
loop_
_entity.id
_entity.type
_entity.pdbx_description
1 polymer ?
#
loop_
_entity_poly.entity_id
_entity_poly.type
_entity_poly.pdbx_seq_one_letter_code
_entity_poly.pdbx_strand_id
1 'polypeptide(L)'
;MNKKLLLSIAFTILISSLGFSQKIKLKKGKVLVDGKEILNYEKRGLGTELILYSLDSKDEIVNMFQENSGTHSYLDDDYKKMFFTKDEIWVESSRVSNRGWKYMIKLLLENNVLDNEGNINSKNLKKFAKKYDENITNRTVRF
;
A
#
# COMPACT_ATOMS: atom_id res chain seq x y z
N MET A 1 -1.73 -17.84 -45.75
CA MET A 1 -2.47 -17.10 -44.70
C MET A 1 -2.93 -15.77 -45.28
N ASN A 2 -4.21 -15.41 -45.18
CA ASN A 2 -4.74 -14.19 -45.79
C ASN A 2 -4.03 -12.96 -45.19
N LYS A 3 -3.52 -12.04 -46.02
CA LYS A 3 -2.76 -10.85 -45.55
C LYS A 3 -3.56 -10.02 -44.53
N LYS A 4 -4.89 -10.01 -44.68
CA LYS A 4 -5.83 -9.38 -43.73
C LYS A 4 -5.86 -10.08 -42.37
N LEU A 5 -5.78 -11.41 -42.36
CA LEU A 5 -5.75 -12.22 -41.14
C LEU A 5 -4.43 -12.01 -40.38
N LEU A 6 -3.31 -11.94 -41.11
CA LEU A 6 -1.99 -11.60 -40.55
C LEU A 6 -1.99 -10.21 -39.88
N LEU A 7 -2.61 -9.22 -40.52
CA LEU A 7 -2.72 -7.86 -39.98
C LEU A 7 -3.58 -7.81 -38.70
N SER A 8 -4.70 -8.54 -38.68
CA SER A 8 -5.56 -8.64 -37.49
C SER A 8 -4.84 -9.29 -36.31
N ILE A 9 -4.09 -10.38 -36.53
CA ILE A 9 -3.35 -11.07 -35.46
C ILE A 9 -2.25 -10.15 -34.89
N ALA A 10 -1.52 -9.45 -35.76
CA ALA A 10 -0.51 -8.49 -35.32
C ALA A 10 -1.12 -7.35 -34.48
N PHE A 11 -2.30 -6.85 -34.87
CA PHE A 11 -3.00 -5.80 -34.14
C PHE A 11 -3.48 -6.26 -32.75
N THR A 12 -4.01 -7.48 -32.62
CA THR A 12 -4.44 -8.03 -31.32
C THR A 12 -3.28 -8.25 -30.35
N ILE A 13 -2.11 -8.69 -30.84
CA ILE A 13 -0.91 -8.86 -30.01
C ILE A 13 -0.42 -7.50 -29.48
N LEU A 14 -0.45 -6.45 -30.30
CA LEU A 14 -0.06 -5.10 -29.89
C LEU A 14 -0.94 -4.54 -28.76
N ILE A 15 -2.26 -4.75 -28.82
CA ILE A 15 -3.19 -4.25 -27.79
C ILE A 15 -3.00 -4.97 -26.44
N SER A 16 -2.66 -6.26 -26.47
CA SER A 16 -2.43 -7.06 -25.26
C SER A 16 -1.18 -6.67 -24.47
N SER A 17 -0.27 -5.88 -25.09
CA SER A 17 0.96 -5.38 -24.45
C SER A 17 0.77 -4.09 -23.65
N LEU A 18 -0.43 -3.48 -23.68
CA LEU A 18 -0.78 -2.36 -22.83
C LEU A 18 -1.03 -2.89 -21.40
N GLY A 19 0.06 -3.17 -20.68
CA GLY A 19 0.02 -3.51 -19.27
C GLY A 19 -0.54 -2.34 -18.47
N PHE A 20 -1.77 -2.48 -17.97
CA PHE A 20 -2.40 -1.49 -17.08
C PHE A 20 -1.72 -1.55 -15.70
N SER A 21 -0.62 -0.80 -15.53
CA SER A 21 -0.10 -0.53 -14.20
C SER A 21 -0.95 0.57 -13.56
N GLN A 22 -1.65 0.25 -12.47
CA GLN A 22 -2.41 1.24 -11.71
C GLN A 22 -1.51 2.40 -11.26
N LYS A 23 -1.87 3.62 -11.65
CA LYS A 23 -1.11 4.84 -11.36
C LYS A 23 -1.57 5.46 -10.06
N ILE A 24 -0.75 5.32 -9.01
CA ILE A 24 -1.05 5.86 -7.68
C ILE A 24 -0.42 7.25 -7.51
N LYS A 25 -1.24 8.22 -7.07
CA LYS A 25 -0.80 9.59 -6.74
C LYS A 25 -1.28 9.97 -5.34
N LEU A 26 -0.43 10.71 -4.63
CA LEU A 26 -0.77 11.43 -3.40
C LEU A 26 -0.73 12.91 -3.76
N LYS A 27 -1.87 13.59 -3.73
CA LYS A 27 -1.98 15.00 -4.13
C LYS A 27 -3.02 15.70 -3.27
N LYS A 28 -2.66 16.85 -2.68
CA LYS A 28 -3.57 17.72 -1.92
C LYS A 28 -4.42 16.96 -0.87
N GLY A 29 -3.81 16.04 -0.13
CA GLY A 29 -4.52 15.25 0.89
C GLY A 29 -5.43 14.15 0.33
N LYS A 30 -5.30 13.81 -0.96
CA LYS A 30 -6.07 12.75 -1.62
C LYS A 30 -5.17 11.64 -2.17
N VAL A 31 -5.62 10.39 -2.03
CA VAL A 31 -5.07 9.23 -2.72
C VAL A 31 -5.85 9.04 -4.02
N LEU A 32 -5.16 9.07 -5.15
CA LEU A 32 -5.75 8.83 -6.46
C LEU A 32 -5.19 7.54 -7.06
N VAL A 33 -6.08 6.67 -7.52
CA VAL A 33 -5.74 5.49 -8.33
C VAL A 33 -6.29 5.72 -9.73
N ASP A 34 -5.41 5.75 -10.72
CA ASP A 34 -5.74 6.04 -12.12
C ASP A 34 -6.54 7.34 -12.33
N GLY A 35 -6.30 8.31 -11.43
CA GLY A 35 -6.96 9.61 -11.46
C GLY A 35 -8.29 9.68 -10.71
N LYS A 36 -8.84 8.55 -10.24
CA LYS A 36 -10.00 8.50 -9.35
C LYS A 36 -9.54 8.70 -7.91
N GLU A 37 -10.15 9.63 -7.17
CA GLU A 37 -9.95 9.73 -5.73
C GLU A 37 -10.57 8.52 -5.03
N ILE A 38 -9.82 7.86 -4.15
CA ILE A 38 -10.32 6.69 -3.39
C ILE A 38 -10.24 6.87 -1.88
N LEU A 39 -9.34 7.73 -1.39
CA LEU A 39 -9.12 7.99 0.04
C LEU A 39 -8.65 9.42 0.27
N ASN A 40 -8.86 9.92 1.49
CA ASN A 40 -8.15 11.07 2.01
C ASN A 40 -6.87 10.61 2.72
N TYR A 41 -5.85 11.47 2.82
CA TYR A 41 -4.67 11.19 3.63
C TYR A 41 -4.15 12.43 4.37
N GLU A 42 -3.52 12.19 5.50
CA GLU A 42 -2.73 13.16 6.26
C GLU A 42 -1.30 12.65 6.44
N LYS A 43 -0.31 13.55 6.47
CA LYS A 43 1.07 13.24 6.85
C LYS A 43 1.41 13.94 8.16
N ARG A 44 2.00 13.21 9.10
CA ARG A 44 2.44 13.72 10.41
C ARG A 44 3.91 13.40 10.64
N GLY A 45 4.48 13.91 11.74
CA GLY A 45 5.86 13.61 12.14
C GLY A 45 6.92 13.96 11.09
N LEU A 46 6.79 15.09 10.39
CA LEU A 46 7.66 15.46 9.25
C LEU A 46 7.67 14.41 8.11
N GLY A 47 6.59 13.63 7.98
CA GLY A 47 6.40 12.64 6.93
C GLY A 47 6.77 11.21 7.32
N THR A 48 7.13 10.95 8.58
CA THR A 48 7.31 9.60 9.14
C THR A 48 6.00 8.86 9.33
N GLU A 49 4.87 9.58 9.29
CA GLU A 49 3.54 9.00 9.45
C GLU A 49 2.65 9.35 8.24
N LEU A 50 1.80 8.39 7.87
CA LEU A 50 0.73 8.57 6.90
C LEU A 50 -0.55 7.94 7.44
N ILE A 51 -1.60 8.74 7.57
CA ILE A 51 -2.92 8.25 7.96
C ILE A 51 -3.83 8.30 6.73
N LEU A 52 -4.55 7.21 6.47
CA LEU A 52 -5.56 7.15 5.43
C LEU A 52 -6.96 7.19 6.03
N TYR A 53 -7.82 8.00 5.43
CA TYR A 53 -9.20 8.17 5.85
C TYR A 53 -10.16 7.86 4.70
N SER A 54 -11.35 7.39 5.05
CA SER A 54 -12.48 7.29 4.12
C SER A 54 -12.77 8.64 3.45
N LEU A 55 -13.20 8.60 2.18
CA LEU A 55 -13.60 9.82 1.46
C LEU A 55 -14.83 10.48 2.09
N ASP A 56 -15.82 9.66 2.46
CA ASP A 56 -17.15 10.12 2.81
C ASP A 56 -17.29 10.35 4.32
N SER A 57 -16.92 9.35 5.13
CA SER A 57 -17.14 9.38 6.58
C SER A 57 -16.01 10.06 7.36
N LYS A 58 -14.84 10.24 6.72
CA LYS A 58 -13.59 10.65 7.39
C LYS A 58 -13.15 9.68 8.51
N ASP A 59 -13.66 8.45 8.52
CA ASP A 59 -13.16 7.42 9.43
C ASP A 59 -11.70 7.10 9.11
N GLU A 60 -10.87 6.95 10.13
CA GLU A 60 -9.52 6.40 9.97
C GLU A 60 -9.62 4.97 9.46
N ILE A 61 -8.83 4.64 8.45
CA ILE A 61 -8.79 3.30 7.84
C ILE A 61 -7.49 2.59 8.17
N VAL A 62 -6.37 3.27 7.97
CA VAL A 62 -5.05 2.72 8.29
C VAL A 62 -4.08 3.81 8.69
N ASN A 63 -3.39 3.58 9.80
CA ASN A 63 -2.32 4.44 10.30
C ASN A 63 -0.98 3.77 9.98
N MET A 64 -0.13 4.43 9.21
CA MET A 64 1.18 3.92 8.80
C MET A 64 2.30 4.72 9.45
N PHE A 65 3.29 4.02 10.01
CA PHE A 65 4.39 4.60 10.75
C PHE A 65 5.72 4.11 10.17
N GLN A 66 6.70 5.01 10.11
CA GLN A 66 8.11 4.68 9.96
C GLN A 66 8.70 4.59 11.37
N GLU A 67 9.16 3.40 11.74
CA GLU A 67 9.84 3.17 12.99
C GLU A 67 11.34 3.10 12.74
N ASN A 68 12.07 3.93 13.48
CA ASN A 68 13.53 3.86 13.53
C ASN A 68 13.87 3.24 14.87
N SER A 69 14.57 2.11 14.89
CA SER A 69 14.72 1.24 16.07
C SER A 69 15.63 1.79 17.18
N GLY A 70 15.77 3.12 17.29
CA GLY A 70 16.51 3.80 18.36
C GLY A 70 18.01 3.94 18.10
N THR A 71 18.56 3.26 17.10
CA THR A 71 19.97 3.34 16.72
C THR A 71 20.14 4.21 15.47
N HIS A 72 20.58 5.47 15.61
CA HIS A 72 20.79 6.39 14.48
C HIS A 72 21.85 5.91 13.45
N SER A 73 22.56 4.81 13.71
CA SER A 73 23.72 4.35 12.93
C SER A 73 23.54 3.01 12.22
N TYR A 74 22.42 2.31 12.42
CA TYR A 74 22.11 1.08 11.69
C TYR A 74 20.75 1.30 10.99
N LEU A 75 20.72 1.13 9.67
CA LEU A 75 19.48 1.23 8.86
C LEU A 75 18.80 -0.14 8.70
N ASP A 76 19.45 -1.21 9.16
CA ASP A 76 19.01 -2.60 8.97
C ASP A 76 17.90 -3.02 9.95
N ASP A 77 17.65 -2.22 10.99
CA ASP A 77 16.63 -2.40 12.02
C ASP A 77 15.40 -1.51 11.83
N ASP A 78 15.36 -0.68 10.78
CA ASP A 78 14.19 0.11 10.43
C ASP A 78 13.05 -0.78 9.93
N TYR A 79 11.82 -0.42 10.28
CA TYR A 79 10.63 -1.11 9.80
C TYR A 79 9.45 -0.16 9.69
N LYS A 80 8.40 -0.61 9.03
CA LYS A 80 7.12 0.10 9.01
C LYS A 80 6.07 -0.65 9.77
N LYS A 81 5.19 0.11 10.43
CA LYS A 81 4.00 -0.40 11.08
C LYS A 81 2.76 0.09 10.34
N MET A 82 1.74 -0.76 10.28
CA MET A 82 0.41 -0.42 9.80
C MET A 82 -0.60 -0.87 10.84
N PHE A 83 -1.49 0.02 11.26
CA PHE A 83 -2.62 -0.30 12.12
C PHE A 83 -3.92 -0.10 11.35
N PHE A 84 -4.66 -1.19 11.12
CA PHE A 84 -5.96 -1.17 10.46
C PHE A 84 -7.04 -1.04 11.53
N THR A 85 -7.63 0.14 11.61
CA THR A 85 -8.49 0.58 12.73
C THR A 85 -9.73 -0.31 12.89
N LYS A 86 -10.47 -0.56 11.81
CA LYS A 86 -11.73 -1.33 11.84
C LYS A 86 -11.53 -2.78 12.28
N ASP A 87 -10.44 -3.40 11.85
CA ASP A 87 -10.13 -4.80 12.13
C ASP A 87 -9.24 -4.98 13.36
N GLU A 88 -8.71 -3.87 13.92
CA GLU A 88 -7.75 -3.83 15.02
C GLU A 88 -6.50 -4.70 14.78
N ILE A 89 -6.01 -4.70 13.53
CA ILE A 89 -4.85 -5.51 13.13
C ILE A 89 -3.61 -4.63 12.98
N TRP A 90 -2.54 -5.02 13.66
CA TRP A 90 -1.19 -4.52 13.41
C TRP A 90 -0.47 -5.38 12.38
N VAL A 91 0.33 -4.73 11.54
CA VAL A 91 1.30 -5.39 10.64
C VAL A 91 2.60 -4.62 10.72
N GLU A 92 3.67 -5.31 11.11
CA GLU A 92 5.01 -4.74 11.24
C GLU A 92 5.97 -5.44 10.28
N SER A 93 6.65 -4.70 9.40
CA SER A 93 7.53 -5.33 8.42
C SER A 93 8.77 -4.51 8.09
N SER A 94 9.94 -5.13 8.21
CA SER A 94 11.23 -4.57 7.76
C SER A 94 11.39 -4.65 6.25
N ARG A 95 10.67 -5.57 5.59
CA ARG A 95 10.71 -5.78 4.11
C ARG A 95 10.29 -4.55 3.30
N VAL A 96 9.61 -3.61 3.94
CA VAL A 96 9.08 -2.38 3.33
C VAL A 96 9.63 -1.13 4.00
N SER A 97 10.65 -1.24 4.87
CA SER A 97 11.26 -0.12 5.60
C SER A 97 11.69 1.00 4.66
N ASN A 98 12.45 0.65 3.61
CA ASN A 98 12.99 1.57 2.62
C ASN A 98 11.99 1.97 1.51
N ARG A 99 10.71 1.59 1.63
CA ARG A 99 9.69 1.87 0.61
C ARG A 99 8.88 3.11 0.97
N GLY A 100 8.56 3.95 -0.01
CA GLY A 100 7.73 5.14 0.23
C GLY A 100 6.25 4.82 0.42
N TRP A 101 5.48 5.77 0.96
CA TRP A 101 4.04 5.64 1.21
C TRP A 101 3.19 5.22 -0.01
N LYS A 102 3.56 5.67 -1.22
CA LYS A 102 2.88 5.23 -2.45
C LYS A 102 3.04 3.73 -2.70
N TYR A 103 4.21 3.18 -2.40
CA TYR A 103 4.46 1.75 -2.53
C TYR A 103 3.63 0.98 -1.52
N MET A 104 3.51 1.48 -0.28
CA MET A 104 2.66 0.85 0.74
C MET A 104 1.21 0.74 0.27
N ILE A 105 0.63 1.83 -0.24
CA ILE A 105 -0.73 1.83 -0.80
C ILE A 105 -0.83 0.85 -1.99
N LYS A 106 0.15 0.84 -2.88
CA LYS A 106 0.21 -0.10 -4.00
C LYS A 106 0.21 -1.55 -3.52
N LEU A 107 0.99 -1.85 -2.50
CA LEU A 107 1.09 -3.18 -1.93
C LEU A 107 -0.25 -3.66 -1.36
N LEU A 108 -1.01 -2.77 -0.71
CA LEU A 108 -2.35 -3.08 -0.22
C LEU A 108 -3.33 -3.37 -1.37
N LEU A 109 -3.28 -2.58 -2.45
CA LEU A 109 -4.09 -2.80 -3.65
C LEU A 109 -3.74 -4.13 -4.34
N GLU A 110 -2.44 -4.40 -4.56
CA GLU A 110 -1.96 -5.62 -5.20
C GLU A 110 -2.30 -6.89 -4.40
N ASN A 111 -2.40 -6.80 -3.07
CA ASN A 111 -2.82 -7.92 -2.22
C ASN A 111 -4.34 -7.95 -1.97
N ASN A 112 -5.11 -7.10 -2.66
CA ASN A 112 -6.56 -6.94 -2.49
C ASN A 112 -6.98 -6.71 -1.02
N VAL A 113 -6.11 -6.05 -0.25
CA VAL A 113 -6.41 -5.59 1.11
C VAL A 113 -7.21 -4.30 1.02
N LEU A 114 -6.80 -3.40 0.13
CA LEU A 114 -7.51 -2.18 -0.23
C LEU A 114 -8.12 -2.38 -1.63
N ASP A 115 -9.37 -1.98 -1.84
CA ASP A 115 -10.01 -1.98 -3.16
C ASP A 115 -9.93 -0.60 -3.86
N ASN A 116 -10.46 -0.50 -5.08
CA ASN A 116 -10.47 0.73 -5.88
C ASN A 116 -11.55 1.73 -5.43
N GLU A 117 -12.26 1.42 -4.36
CA GLU A 117 -13.30 2.21 -3.73
C GLU A 117 -12.85 2.73 -2.36
N GLY A 118 -11.67 2.32 -1.88
CA GLY A 118 -11.12 2.74 -0.60
C GLY A 118 -11.46 1.83 0.58
N ASN A 119 -12.08 0.68 0.37
CA ASN A 119 -12.49 -0.23 1.45
C ASN A 119 -11.44 -1.29 1.77
N ILE A 120 -11.40 -1.69 3.04
CA ILE A 120 -10.55 -2.79 3.51
C ILE A 120 -11.30 -4.12 3.44
N ASN A 121 -10.67 -5.12 2.82
CA ASN A 121 -11.13 -6.49 2.83
C ASN A 121 -10.51 -7.24 4.02
N SER A 122 -11.27 -7.42 5.10
CA SER A 122 -10.83 -8.09 6.34
C SER A 122 -10.24 -9.48 6.12
N LYS A 123 -10.77 -10.27 5.16
CA LYS A 123 -10.26 -11.62 4.87
C LYS A 123 -8.87 -11.57 4.25
N ASN A 124 -8.65 -10.65 3.31
CA ASN A 124 -7.35 -10.47 2.68
C ASN A 124 -6.36 -9.77 3.62
N LEU A 125 -6.83 -8.84 4.46
CA LEU A 125 -6.02 -8.24 5.51
C LEU A 125 -5.44 -9.30 6.45
N LYS A 126 -6.25 -10.26 6.91
CA LYS A 126 -5.76 -11.36 7.76
C LYS A 126 -4.70 -12.22 7.06
N LYS A 127 -4.83 -12.46 5.75
CA LYS A 127 -3.82 -13.18 4.95
C LYS A 127 -2.55 -12.33 4.77
N PHE A 128 -2.72 -11.04 4.55
CA PHE A 128 -1.64 -10.08 4.41
C PHE A 128 -0.82 -9.98 5.70
N ALA A 129 -1.49 -9.86 6.86
CA ALA A 129 -0.85 -9.90 8.17
C ALA A 129 -0.04 -11.19 8.36
N LYS A 130 -0.63 -12.37 8.10
CA LYS A 130 0.11 -13.65 8.15
C LYS A 130 1.37 -13.70 7.26
N LYS A 131 1.42 -12.92 6.19
CA LYS A 131 2.53 -12.92 5.22
C LYS A 131 3.61 -11.88 5.53
N TYR A 132 3.21 -10.73 6.08
CA TYR A 132 4.06 -9.56 6.22
C TYR A 132 4.32 -9.15 7.67
N ASP A 133 3.46 -9.53 8.62
CA ASP A 133 3.68 -9.20 10.02
C ASP A 133 4.80 -10.06 10.60
N GLU A 134 5.91 -9.40 10.90
CA GLU A 134 7.11 -9.98 11.50
C GLU A 134 7.11 -9.79 13.02
N ASN A 135 6.06 -9.20 13.60
CA ASN A 135 5.85 -8.99 15.03
C ASN A 135 7.09 -8.39 15.72
N ILE A 136 7.67 -7.36 15.11
CA ILE A 136 9.00 -6.83 15.42
C ILE A 136 9.03 -6.26 16.84
N THR A 137 8.03 -5.47 17.22
CA THR A 137 7.93 -4.82 18.52
C THR A 137 7.98 -5.84 19.66
N ASN A 138 7.33 -6.99 19.53
CA ASN A 138 7.28 -7.99 20.60
C ASN A 138 8.49 -8.92 20.65
N ARG A 139 9.22 -9.09 19.54
CA ARG A 139 10.43 -9.95 19.49
C ARG A 139 11.73 -9.21 19.75
N THR A 140 11.71 -7.87 19.74
CA THR A 140 12.87 -7.03 20.00
C THR A 140 12.84 -6.54 21.44
N VAL A 141 13.83 -6.95 22.24
CA VAL A 141 14.04 -6.39 23.59
C VAL A 141 14.65 -4.99 23.43
N ARG A 142 13.97 -3.96 23.94
CA ARG A 142 14.51 -2.61 24.06
C ARG A 142 15.09 -2.47 25.47
N PHE A 143 16.40 -2.22 25.57
CA PHE A 143 17.11 -1.95 26.83
C PHE A 143 17.12 -0.46 27.14
#